data_AF-A0A961D7P5-F1
#
_entry.id   AF-A0A961D7P5-F1
#
_cell.length_a   1.000
_cell.length_b   1.000
_cell.length_c   1.000
_cell.angle_alpha   90.00
_cell.angle_beta   90.00
_cell.angle_gamma   90.00
#
_symmetry.space_group_name_H-M   'P 1'
#
loop_
_entity.id
_entity.type
_entity.pdbx_description
1 polymer ?
#
loop_
_entity_poly.entity_id
_entity_poly.type
_entity_poly.pdbx_seq_one_letter_code
_entity_poly.pdbx_strand_id
1 'polypeptide(L)'
;MITTLLKEDKFLKVLTQTPKDQKPHFEWSALAAGSAEPTLPSSIKVNVGGAERDFDASEIADTVGCALTDLFLARQKKEGDIYTEHNQQLVRKISQAVTTEIYERTAQLAKGDGDAATLNARDIYHCIERALINHNAHDVARTLAERRKRATDPFADSTPQPLIVNTKVIRRSGQLVPWNHNKIEIAVRKAFLSLEMDSSPAVQIAEAVSGMIAEENKQFIHIEDVQNLVEEELMKQGFFKVARSYIQYRALRSTMREDDELEAAAQNELESQDQQALILVKTTDGNSFLWDGADLKKRIDFAMLGLDLCLTRAEIEMELRRSLNSDITLEDLKKTVILNAKTLMQKDADFAKFAARVLLSYIYEEVLGWDIVRDGIDQLREFHRRTFRRNLARGVEIDRYNPRLLQFDLDKLADALDPAADLDFDFLGVQTLYDRYLIVDKKVKPNKRLETPQLFWMRVAMGLNIGENENAEERIIGIYKMYKGRRFCSSTPTLFNSGTLHSQLSSCYLYKVDDSIESIMIRGIAENAFLSKWAGGLGGSWT
;
A
#
# COMPACT_ATOMS: atom_id res chain seq x y z
N MET A 1 -16.66 -5.74 -26.16
CA MET A 1 -16.84 -7.21 -26.12
C MET A 1 -16.35 -7.80 -24.79
N ILE A 2 -15.08 -7.63 -24.39
CA ILE A 2 -14.60 -8.16 -23.09
C ILE A 2 -15.25 -7.48 -21.89
N THR A 3 -15.49 -6.16 -21.94
CA THR A 3 -16.19 -5.39 -20.88
C THR A 3 -17.64 -5.84 -20.67
N THR A 4 -18.37 -6.15 -21.74
CA THR A 4 -19.75 -6.69 -21.67
C THR A 4 -19.74 -8.11 -21.12
N LEU A 5 -18.80 -8.94 -21.55
CA LEU A 5 -18.60 -10.32 -21.09
C LEU A 5 -18.27 -10.39 -19.59
N LEU A 6 -17.54 -9.41 -19.08
CA LEU A 6 -17.15 -9.33 -17.67
C LEU A 6 -18.30 -8.88 -16.75
N LYS A 7 -19.19 -8.00 -17.25
CA LYS A 7 -20.46 -7.68 -16.57
C LYS A 7 -21.38 -8.91 -16.54
N GLU A 8 -21.54 -9.60 -17.66
CA GLU A 8 -22.29 -10.86 -17.75
C GLU A 8 -21.77 -11.89 -16.74
N ASP A 9 -20.45 -12.10 -16.65
CA ASP A 9 -19.85 -13.05 -15.69
C ASP A 9 -20.08 -12.63 -14.22
N LYS A 10 -20.14 -11.32 -13.89
CA LYS A 10 -20.44 -10.84 -12.51
C LYS A 10 -21.87 -11.26 -12.13
N PHE A 11 -22.84 -11.06 -13.03
CA PHE A 11 -24.22 -11.48 -12.82
C PHE A 11 -24.38 -13.01 -12.80
N LEU A 12 -23.72 -13.74 -13.71
CA LEU A 12 -23.72 -15.20 -13.74
C LEU A 12 -23.22 -15.80 -12.43
N LYS A 13 -22.16 -15.24 -11.83
CA LYS A 13 -21.64 -15.73 -10.55
C LYS A 13 -22.65 -15.60 -9.40
N VAL A 14 -23.45 -14.54 -9.40
CA VAL A 14 -24.54 -14.35 -8.42
C VAL A 14 -25.68 -15.31 -8.72
N LEU A 15 -26.15 -15.33 -9.97
CA LEU A 15 -27.28 -16.16 -10.41
C LEU A 15 -27.01 -17.65 -10.18
N THR A 16 -25.83 -18.15 -10.53
CA THR A 16 -25.47 -19.57 -10.32
C THR A 16 -25.51 -19.99 -8.84
N GLN A 17 -25.36 -19.05 -7.90
CA GLN A 17 -25.47 -19.27 -6.46
C GLN A 17 -26.90 -19.10 -5.93
N THR A 18 -27.76 -18.36 -6.63
CA THR A 18 -29.18 -18.19 -6.27
C THR A 18 -29.94 -19.54 -6.30
N PRO A 19 -30.77 -19.85 -5.29
CA PRO A 19 -31.65 -21.03 -5.28
C PRO A 19 -32.60 -21.08 -6.49
N LYS A 20 -32.99 -22.29 -6.93
CA LYS A 20 -33.91 -22.48 -8.08
C LYS A 20 -35.26 -21.77 -7.85
N ASP A 21 -35.73 -21.72 -6.60
CA ASP A 21 -37.03 -21.16 -6.21
C ASP A 21 -37.11 -19.62 -6.31
N GLN A 22 -35.96 -18.95 -6.44
CA GLN A 22 -35.85 -17.49 -6.55
C GLN A 22 -35.64 -17.04 -8.00
N LYS A 23 -35.75 -17.95 -8.97
CA LYS A 23 -35.57 -17.69 -10.39
C LYS A 23 -36.85 -17.99 -11.17
N PRO A 24 -37.02 -17.38 -12.35
CA PRO A 24 -38.06 -17.78 -13.29
C PRO A 24 -37.96 -19.29 -13.55
N HIS A 25 -39.09 -19.99 -13.41
CA HIS A 25 -39.14 -21.44 -13.49
C HIS A 25 -39.79 -21.90 -14.80
N PHE A 26 -39.16 -22.85 -15.47
CA PHE A 26 -39.68 -23.55 -16.63
C PHE A 26 -39.26 -25.02 -16.53
N GLU A 27 -40.18 -25.94 -16.80
CA GLU A 27 -39.94 -27.38 -16.76
C GLU A 27 -39.16 -27.83 -18.00
N TRP A 28 -37.85 -27.56 -18.01
CA TRP A 28 -36.96 -27.95 -19.10
C TRP A 28 -36.90 -29.48 -19.31
N SER A 29 -37.03 -30.26 -18.23
CA SER A 29 -37.08 -31.72 -18.25
C SER A 29 -38.25 -32.28 -19.09
N ALA A 30 -39.40 -31.59 -19.11
CA ALA A 30 -40.57 -32.00 -19.89
C ALA A 30 -40.33 -31.94 -21.41
N LEU A 31 -39.33 -31.17 -21.88
CA LEU A 31 -38.98 -31.10 -23.29
C LEU A 31 -38.32 -32.39 -23.80
N ALA A 32 -37.73 -33.21 -22.93
CA ALA A 32 -37.11 -34.49 -23.28
C ALA A 32 -38.14 -35.63 -23.39
N ALA A 33 -39.29 -35.52 -22.71
CA ALA A 33 -40.31 -36.58 -22.66
C ALA A 33 -41.13 -36.76 -23.96
N GLY A 34 -41.00 -35.85 -24.93
CA GLY A 34 -41.84 -35.81 -26.15
C GLY A 34 -41.20 -36.38 -27.43
N SER A 35 -39.94 -36.82 -27.40
CA SER A 35 -39.30 -37.43 -28.58
C SER A 35 -39.47 -38.95 -28.56
N ALA A 36 -40.21 -39.46 -29.54
CA ALA A 36 -40.45 -40.89 -29.77
C ALA A 36 -39.20 -41.73 -29.53
N GLU A 37 -39.30 -42.67 -28.58
CA GLU A 37 -38.30 -43.68 -28.29
C GLU A 37 -37.93 -44.44 -29.58
N PRO A 38 -36.66 -44.46 -30.00
CA PRO A 38 -36.15 -45.63 -30.69
C PRO A 38 -36.06 -46.73 -29.63
N THR A 39 -36.98 -47.69 -29.69
CA THR A 39 -36.87 -48.97 -28.99
C THR A 39 -35.48 -49.57 -29.24
N LEU A 40 -34.60 -49.70 -28.22
CA LEU A 40 -33.40 -50.58 -28.15
C LEU A 40 -32.44 -50.17 -26.97
N PRO A 41 -31.44 -50.98 -26.57
CA PRO A 41 -31.40 -51.75 -25.32
C PRO A 41 -30.35 -51.24 -24.30
N SER A 42 -30.32 -51.85 -23.11
CA SER A 42 -29.34 -51.70 -21.99
C SER A 42 -29.45 -50.43 -21.13
N SER A 43 -29.66 -50.62 -19.83
CA SER A 43 -29.67 -49.58 -18.80
C SER A 43 -28.28 -48.95 -18.70
N ILE A 44 -28.11 -47.71 -19.19
CA ILE A 44 -26.89 -46.94 -18.98
C ILE A 44 -26.84 -46.53 -17.51
N LYS A 45 -25.75 -46.87 -16.83
CA LYS A 45 -25.51 -46.46 -15.46
C LYS A 45 -24.54 -45.28 -15.41
N VAL A 46 -24.90 -44.25 -14.65
CA VAL A 46 -24.02 -43.10 -14.36
C VAL A 46 -23.43 -43.28 -12.98
N ASN A 47 -22.11 -43.15 -12.87
CA ASN A 47 -21.42 -43.06 -11.59
C ASN A 47 -21.26 -41.58 -11.19
N VAL A 48 -21.95 -41.18 -10.12
CA VAL A 48 -21.84 -39.85 -9.51
C VAL A 48 -21.35 -40.02 -8.08
N GLY A 49 -20.12 -39.58 -7.80
CA GLY A 49 -19.58 -39.58 -6.44
C GLY A 49 -19.46 -40.96 -5.79
N GLY A 50 -19.36 -42.04 -6.59
CA GLY A 50 -19.27 -43.42 -6.11
C GLY A 50 -20.61 -44.16 -6.02
N ALA A 51 -21.74 -43.52 -6.38
CA ALA A 51 -23.05 -44.16 -6.47
C ALA A 51 -23.46 -44.35 -7.94
N GLU A 52 -23.93 -45.56 -8.28
CA GLU A 52 -24.50 -45.86 -9.60
C GLU A 52 -26.00 -45.56 -9.62
N ARG A 53 -26.46 -44.83 -10.64
CA ARG A 53 -27.87 -44.57 -10.92
C ARG A 53 -28.19 -44.71 -12.40
N ASP A 54 -29.44 -44.96 -12.74
CA ASP A 54 -29.89 -45.01 -14.13
C ASP A 54 -29.81 -43.61 -14.77
N PHE A 55 -29.33 -43.57 -16.01
CA PHE A 55 -29.24 -42.34 -16.80
C PHE A 55 -30.62 -41.87 -17.25
N ASP A 56 -30.98 -40.63 -16.92
CA ASP A 56 -32.20 -39.98 -17.41
C ASP A 56 -31.85 -38.84 -18.39
N ALA A 57 -32.36 -38.95 -19.62
CA ALA A 57 -32.18 -37.92 -20.66
C ALA A 57 -32.84 -36.58 -20.29
N SER A 58 -33.81 -36.57 -19.39
CA SER A 58 -34.46 -35.35 -18.90
C SER A 58 -33.51 -34.45 -18.10
N GLU A 59 -32.48 -35.02 -17.47
CA GLU A 59 -31.46 -34.27 -16.72
C GLU A 59 -30.56 -33.43 -17.63
N ILE A 60 -30.30 -33.87 -18.86
CA ILE A 60 -29.53 -33.09 -19.84
C ILE A 60 -30.33 -31.84 -20.23
N ALA A 61 -31.63 -32.00 -20.49
CA ALA A 61 -32.50 -30.89 -20.82
C ALA A 61 -32.59 -29.87 -19.67
N ASP A 62 -32.70 -30.32 -18.42
CA ASP A 62 -32.67 -29.43 -17.24
C ASP A 62 -31.33 -28.71 -17.10
N THR A 63 -30.22 -29.41 -17.30
CA THR A 63 -28.87 -28.85 -17.15
C THR A 63 -28.60 -27.76 -18.21
N VAL A 64 -28.88 -28.06 -19.48
CA VAL A 64 -28.70 -27.11 -20.59
C VAL A 64 -29.71 -25.96 -20.50
N GLY A 65 -30.98 -26.24 -20.18
CA GLY A 65 -32.03 -25.25 -20.03
C GLY A 65 -31.79 -24.29 -18.86
N CYS A 66 -31.31 -24.80 -17.73
CA CYS A 66 -30.91 -23.97 -16.60
C CYS A 66 -29.69 -23.08 -16.94
N ALA A 67 -28.70 -23.60 -17.69
CA ALA A 67 -27.57 -22.79 -18.14
C ALA A 67 -28.01 -21.69 -19.12
N LEU A 68 -28.95 -21.98 -20.01
CA LEU A 68 -29.56 -21.01 -20.92
C LEU A 68 -30.32 -19.92 -20.13
N THR A 69 -31.11 -20.33 -19.13
CA THR A 69 -31.87 -19.41 -18.27
C THR A 69 -30.94 -18.44 -17.56
N ASP A 70 -29.85 -18.95 -16.96
CA ASP A 70 -28.84 -18.10 -16.28
C ASP A 70 -28.16 -17.12 -17.24
N LEU A 71 -27.84 -17.54 -18.47
CA LEU A 71 -27.24 -16.67 -19.49
C LEU A 71 -28.16 -15.51 -19.86
N PHE A 72 -29.44 -15.78 -20.11
CA PHE A 72 -30.40 -14.76 -20.50
C PHE A 72 -30.73 -13.79 -19.35
N LEU A 73 -30.79 -14.30 -18.12
CA LEU A 73 -30.92 -13.45 -16.92
C LEU A 73 -29.70 -12.56 -16.73
N ALA A 74 -28.48 -13.09 -16.94
CA ALA A 74 -27.25 -12.28 -16.87
C ALA A 74 -27.19 -11.18 -17.94
N ARG A 75 -27.89 -11.38 -19.07
CA ARG A 75 -28.07 -10.39 -20.14
C ARG A 75 -29.24 -9.41 -19.90
N GLN A 76 -29.87 -9.46 -18.72
CA GLN A 76 -31.02 -8.63 -18.34
C GLN A 76 -32.22 -8.74 -19.31
N LYS A 77 -32.40 -9.90 -19.94
CA LYS A 77 -33.57 -10.14 -20.80
C LYS A 77 -34.82 -10.45 -19.96
N LYS A 78 -36.00 -10.08 -20.47
CA LYS A 78 -37.28 -10.36 -19.80
C LYS A 78 -37.65 -11.83 -19.95
N GLU A 79 -38.49 -12.36 -19.06
CA GLU A 79 -38.93 -13.77 -19.07
C GLU A 79 -39.49 -14.23 -20.44
N GLY A 80 -40.21 -13.35 -21.14
CA GLY A 80 -40.75 -13.63 -22.49
C GLY A 80 -39.68 -13.89 -23.56
N ASP A 81 -38.44 -13.41 -23.35
CA ASP A 81 -37.31 -13.65 -24.26
C ASP A 81 -36.52 -14.92 -23.90
N ILE A 82 -36.75 -15.50 -22.72
CA ILE A 82 -36.03 -16.68 -22.21
C ILE A 82 -36.68 -17.95 -22.75
N TYR A 83 -38.00 -18.06 -22.65
CA TYR A 83 -38.75 -19.30 -22.94
C TYR A 83 -39.36 -19.33 -24.34
N THR A 84 -38.68 -18.74 -25.32
CA THR A 84 -39.13 -18.72 -26.73
C THR A 84 -39.12 -20.10 -27.36
N GLU A 85 -39.96 -20.32 -28.38
CA GLU A 85 -40.00 -21.58 -29.14
C GLU A 85 -38.62 -21.91 -29.75
N HIS A 86 -37.87 -20.90 -30.18
CA HIS A 86 -36.49 -21.04 -30.66
C HIS A 86 -35.54 -21.63 -29.61
N ASN A 87 -35.57 -21.10 -28.38
CA ASN A 87 -34.75 -21.57 -27.27
C ASN A 87 -35.14 -22.99 -26.83
N GLN A 88 -36.44 -23.31 -26.82
CA GLN A 88 -36.91 -24.67 -26.53
C GLN A 88 -36.47 -25.67 -27.61
N GLN A 89 -36.51 -25.29 -28.89
CA GLN A 89 -35.99 -26.11 -29.99
C GLN A 89 -34.47 -26.31 -29.89
N LEU A 90 -33.72 -25.29 -29.48
CA LEU A 90 -32.28 -25.38 -29.27
C LEU A 90 -31.96 -26.41 -28.18
N VAL A 91 -32.61 -26.32 -27.01
CA VAL A 91 -32.43 -27.28 -25.90
C VAL A 91 -32.79 -28.70 -26.36
N ARG A 92 -33.92 -28.89 -27.07
CA ARG A 92 -34.30 -30.21 -27.62
C ARG A 92 -33.25 -30.79 -28.55
N LYS A 93 -32.73 -30.00 -29.49
CA LYS A 93 -31.69 -30.45 -30.45
C LYS A 93 -30.41 -30.85 -29.73
N ILE A 94 -29.97 -30.05 -28.76
CA ILE A 94 -28.78 -30.35 -27.96
C ILE A 94 -29.00 -31.62 -27.14
N SER A 95 -30.13 -31.73 -26.42
CA SER A 95 -30.45 -32.93 -25.64
C SER A 95 -30.46 -34.19 -26.52
N GLN A 96 -31.10 -34.15 -27.69
CA GLN A 96 -31.09 -35.27 -28.63
C GLN A 96 -29.69 -35.62 -29.12
N ALA A 97 -28.90 -34.62 -29.52
CA ALA A 97 -27.54 -34.84 -29.99
C ALA A 97 -26.65 -35.47 -28.91
N VAL A 98 -26.72 -34.97 -27.68
CA VAL A 98 -25.99 -35.52 -26.53
C VAL A 98 -26.44 -36.94 -26.23
N THR A 99 -27.75 -37.19 -26.19
CA THR A 99 -28.30 -38.53 -25.94
C THR A 99 -27.84 -39.51 -27.00
N THR A 100 -27.93 -39.17 -28.30
CA THR A 100 -27.42 -40.01 -29.39
C THR A 100 -25.91 -40.28 -29.27
N GLU A 101 -25.12 -39.25 -28.98
CA GLU A 101 -23.66 -39.38 -28.83
C GLU A 101 -23.26 -40.28 -27.64
N ILE A 102 -23.98 -40.14 -26.52
CA ILE A 102 -23.82 -41.00 -25.35
C ILE A 102 -24.13 -42.45 -25.70
N TYR A 103 -25.26 -42.70 -26.38
CA TYR A 103 -25.65 -44.05 -26.81
C TYR A 103 -24.65 -44.67 -27.78
N GLU A 104 -24.14 -43.91 -28.76
CA GLU A 104 -23.12 -44.39 -29.70
C GLU A 104 -21.81 -44.75 -28.99
N ARG A 105 -21.37 -43.93 -28.02
CA ARG A 105 -20.19 -44.22 -27.19
C ARG A 105 -20.37 -45.47 -26.34
N THR A 106 -21.52 -45.63 -25.69
CA THR A 106 -21.80 -46.82 -24.87
C THR A 106 -21.92 -48.08 -25.73
N ALA A 107 -22.48 -47.98 -26.94
CA ALA A 107 -22.58 -49.09 -27.88
C ALA A 107 -21.22 -49.52 -28.45
N GLN A 108 -20.25 -48.60 -28.54
CA GLN A 108 -18.87 -48.92 -28.92
C GLN A 108 -18.10 -49.62 -27.77
N LEU A 109 -18.37 -49.23 -26.52
CA LEU A 109 -17.77 -49.83 -25.32
C LEU A 109 -18.34 -51.23 -24.99
N ALA A 110 -19.62 -51.46 -25.26
CA ALA A 110 -20.31 -52.74 -24.98
C ALA A 110 -19.98 -53.89 -25.94
N LYS A 111 -19.04 -53.72 -26.89
CA LYS A 111 -18.61 -54.79 -27.83
C LYS A 111 -17.66 -55.82 -27.20
N GLY A 112 -17.31 -55.70 -25.93
CA GLY A 112 -16.54 -56.69 -25.17
C GLY A 112 -17.06 -56.78 -23.74
N ASP A 113 -17.59 -57.95 -23.37
CA ASP A 113 -18.29 -58.30 -22.13
C ASP A 113 -19.63 -57.60 -21.89
N GLY A 114 -20.65 -58.41 -21.58
CA GLY A 114 -22.06 -58.00 -21.40
C GLY A 114 -22.34 -57.24 -20.11
N ASP A 115 -21.43 -56.35 -19.69
CA ASP A 115 -21.58 -55.50 -18.53
C ASP A 115 -22.16 -54.13 -18.93
N ALA A 116 -23.00 -53.55 -18.06
CA ALA A 116 -23.62 -52.25 -18.35
C ALA A 116 -22.55 -51.16 -18.42
N ALA A 117 -22.45 -50.44 -19.55
CA ALA A 117 -21.47 -49.37 -19.72
C ALA A 117 -21.69 -48.28 -18.63
N THR A 118 -20.71 -48.14 -17.74
CA THR A 118 -20.71 -47.09 -16.71
C THR A 118 -20.07 -45.82 -17.27
N LEU A 119 -20.81 -44.71 -17.20
CA LEU A 119 -20.31 -43.40 -17.59
C LEU A 119 -20.03 -42.55 -16.36
N ASN A 120 -18.90 -41.85 -16.38
CA ASN A 120 -18.60 -40.86 -15.36
C ASN A 120 -19.32 -39.55 -15.68
N ALA A 121 -19.68 -38.80 -14.63
CA ALA A 121 -20.28 -37.46 -14.77
C ALA A 121 -19.46 -36.51 -15.66
N ARG A 122 -18.12 -36.62 -15.61
CA ARG A 122 -17.19 -35.87 -16.46
C ARG A 122 -17.40 -36.13 -17.96
N ASP A 123 -17.65 -37.37 -18.35
CA ASP A 123 -17.81 -37.75 -19.76
C ASP A 123 -19.12 -37.21 -20.33
N ILE A 124 -20.18 -37.23 -19.54
CA ILE A 124 -21.49 -36.65 -19.88
C ILE A 124 -21.34 -35.13 -20.09
N TYR A 125 -20.60 -34.45 -19.21
CA TYR A 125 -20.32 -33.03 -19.36
C TYR A 125 -19.56 -32.68 -20.64
N HIS A 126 -18.53 -33.46 -20.99
CA HIS A 126 -17.79 -33.25 -22.23
C HIS A 126 -18.68 -33.47 -23.46
N CYS A 127 -19.60 -34.44 -23.42
CA CYS A 127 -20.59 -34.64 -24.48
C CYS A 127 -21.52 -33.42 -24.61
N ILE A 128 -22.01 -32.88 -23.50
CA ILE A 128 -22.86 -31.68 -23.49
C ILE A 128 -22.10 -30.47 -24.05
N GLU A 129 -20.87 -30.24 -23.59
CA GLU A 129 -20.04 -29.12 -24.06
C GLU A 129 -19.73 -29.25 -25.55
N ARG A 130 -19.39 -30.45 -26.04
CA ARG A 130 -19.13 -30.72 -27.46
C ARG A 130 -20.37 -30.50 -28.31
N ALA A 131 -21.53 -30.97 -27.88
CA ALA A 131 -22.79 -30.72 -28.57
C ALA A 131 -23.12 -29.22 -28.63
N LEU A 132 -22.89 -28.48 -27.53
CA LEU A 132 -23.07 -27.03 -27.49
C LEU A 132 -22.12 -26.32 -28.46
N ILE A 133 -20.85 -26.72 -28.52
CA ILE A 133 -19.86 -26.17 -29.47
C ILE A 133 -20.27 -26.46 -30.92
N ASN A 134 -20.69 -27.69 -31.23
CA ASN A 134 -21.12 -28.09 -32.58
C ASN A 134 -22.38 -27.33 -33.06
N HIS A 135 -23.21 -26.86 -32.13
CA HIS A 135 -24.39 -26.05 -32.41
C HIS A 135 -24.14 -24.53 -32.26
N ASN A 136 -22.87 -24.07 -32.25
CA ASN A 136 -22.47 -22.66 -32.07
C ASN A 136 -23.03 -22.01 -30.79
N ALA A 137 -23.31 -22.78 -29.74
CA ALA A 137 -23.84 -22.32 -28.47
C ALA A 137 -22.73 -22.11 -27.41
N HIS A 138 -21.63 -21.43 -27.80
CA HIS A 138 -20.44 -21.23 -26.95
C HIS A 138 -20.74 -20.47 -25.65
N ASP A 139 -21.68 -19.51 -25.68
CA ASP A 139 -22.10 -18.75 -24.50
C ASP A 139 -22.82 -19.62 -23.45
N VAL A 140 -23.59 -20.60 -23.92
CA VAL A 140 -24.29 -21.55 -23.04
C VAL A 140 -23.28 -22.53 -22.45
N ALA A 141 -22.31 -22.99 -23.24
CA ALA A 141 -21.17 -23.79 -22.75
C ALA A 141 -20.36 -23.04 -21.69
N ARG A 142 -20.11 -21.73 -21.89
CA ARG A 142 -19.41 -20.88 -20.90
C ARG A 142 -20.18 -20.79 -19.58
N THR A 143 -21.51 -20.72 -19.67
CA THR A 143 -22.40 -20.66 -18.50
C THR A 143 -22.45 -21.99 -17.77
N LEU A 144 -22.50 -23.10 -18.53
CA LEU A 144 -22.40 -24.47 -18.01
C LEU A 144 -21.09 -24.68 -17.23
N ALA A 145 -19.96 -24.20 -17.77
CA ALA A 145 -18.68 -24.28 -17.09
C ALA A 145 -18.64 -23.49 -15.76
N GLU A 146 -19.36 -22.36 -15.64
CA GLU A 146 -19.49 -21.64 -14.36
C GLU A 146 -20.37 -22.39 -13.36
N ARG A 147 -21.45 -23.03 -13.83
CA ARG A 147 -22.34 -23.84 -12.99
C ARG A 147 -21.65 -25.05 -12.38
N ARG A 148 -20.67 -25.66 -13.08
CA ARG A 148 -19.83 -26.75 -12.57
C ARG A 148 -19.10 -26.42 -11.27
N LYS A 149 -18.93 -25.14 -10.91
CA LYS A 149 -18.36 -24.73 -9.61
C LYS A 149 -19.27 -25.05 -8.42
N ARG A 150 -20.56 -25.34 -8.65
CA ARG A 150 -21.57 -25.57 -7.61
C ARG A 150 -21.61 -27.05 -7.22
N ALA A 151 -21.52 -27.34 -5.92
CA ALA A 151 -21.53 -28.72 -5.39
C ALA A 151 -22.90 -29.43 -5.44
N THR A 152 -23.97 -28.73 -5.85
CA THR A 152 -25.36 -29.26 -5.89
C THR A 152 -25.81 -29.60 -7.32
N ASP A 153 -24.90 -29.63 -8.28
CA ASP A 153 -25.19 -30.07 -9.63
C ASP A 153 -25.27 -31.62 -9.67
N PRO A 154 -26.27 -32.24 -10.32
CA PRO A 154 -26.43 -33.70 -10.39
C PRO A 154 -25.21 -34.44 -10.98
N PHE A 155 -24.29 -33.71 -11.62
CA PHE A 155 -23.05 -34.22 -12.18
C PHE A 155 -21.79 -33.60 -11.52
N ALA A 156 -21.91 -32.97 -10.36
CA ALA A 156 -20.77 -32.38 -9.64
C ALA A 156 -19.78 -33.48 -9.20
N ASP A 157 -18.56 -33.47 -9.76
CA ASP A 157 -17.50 -34.41 -9.41
C ASP A 157 -17.14 -34.29 -7.91
N SER A 158 -17.42 -35.34 -7.15
CA SER A 158 -16.81 -35.60 -5.85
C SER A 158 -15.96 -36.88 -5.94
N THR A 159 -14.67 -36.78 -6.31
CA THR A 159 -13.53 -37.69 -5.99
C THR A 159 -12.33 -37.47 -6.97
N PRO A 160 -11.14 -38.08 -6.74
CA PRO A 160 -9.88 -37.44 -6.35
C PRO A 160 -9.04 -36.93 -7.55
N GLN A 161 -8.25 -35.89 -7.29
CA GLN A 161 -7.27 -35.35 -8.24
C GLN A 161 -6.19 -36.42 -8.55
N PRO A 162 -5.76 -36.59 -9.82
CA PRO A 162 -4.70 -37.55 -10.18
C PRO A 162 -3.33 -37.19 -9.59
N LEU A 163 -3.16 -35.98 -9.05
CA LEU A 163 -1.96 -35.50 -8.37
C LEU A 163 -2.35 -34.98 -6.98
N ILE A 164 -1.81 -35.57 -5.93
CA ILE A 164 -1.97 -35.05 -4.56
C ILE A 164 -1.08 -33.81 -4.43
N VAL A 165 -1.66 -32.64 -4.68
CA VAL A 165 -1.00 -31.36 -4.45
C VAL A 165 -1.27 -30.92 -3.02
N ASN A 166 -0.26 -31.02 -2.15
CA ASN A 166 -0.37 -30.62 -0.74
C ASN A 166 -0.30 -29.09 -0.51
N THR A 167 -0.11 -28.32 -1.58
CA THR A 167 -0.02 -26.86 -1.55
C THR A 167 -1.37 -26.22 -1.21
N LYS A 168 -1.34 -25.18 -0.37
CA LYS A 168 -2.52 -24.35 -0.08
C LYS A 168 -2.41 -23.00 -0.78
N VAL A 169 -3.53 -22.51 -1.30
CA VAL A 169 -3.58 -21.23 -2.04
C VAL A 169 -4.04 -20.12 -1.11
N ILE A 170 -3.26 -19.04 -1.07
CA ILE A 170 -3.61 -17.80 -0.37
C ILE A 170 -4.46 -16.95 -1.33
N ARG A 171 -5.74 -16.79 -1.00
CA ARG A 171 -6.63 -15.85 -1.74
C ARG A 171 -6.19 -14.41 -1.48
N ARG A 172 -6.63 -13.51 -2.36
CA ARG A 172 -6.41 -12.06 -2.23
C ARG A 172 -6.98 -11.49 -0.93
N SER A 173 -8.03 -12.10 -0.38
CA SER A 173 -8.62 -11.76 0.92
C SER A 173 -7.80 -12.25 2.14
N GLY A 174 -6.63 -12.87 1.92
CA GLY A 174 -5.83 -13.53 2.96
C GLY A 174 -6.34 -14.91 3.37
N GLN A 175 -7.51 -15.35 2.88
CA GLN A 175 -8.07 -16.66 3.23
C GLN A 175 -7.29 -17.80 2.56
N LEU A 176 -6.97 -18.81 3.36
CA LEU A 176 -6.21 -19.97 2.95
C LEU A 176 -7.14 -21.11 2.52
N VAL A 177 -6.98 -21.61 1.30
CA VAL A 177 -7.89 -22.60 0.68
C VAL A 177 -7.08 -23.75 0.08
N PRO A 178 -7.55 -25.01 0.17
CA PRO A 178 -6.86 -26.14 -0.46
C PRO A 178 -6.76 -25.99 -1.98
N TRP A 179 -5.72 -26.59 -2.56
CA TRP A 179 -5.55 -26.66 -4.01
C TRP A 179 -6.78 -27.28 -4.69
N ASN A 180 -7.26 -26.62 -5.75
CA ASN A 180 -8.40 -27.10 -6.50
C ASN A 180 -8.14 -26.97 -8.00
N HIS A 181 -7.75 -28.09 -8.61
CA HIS A 181 -7.47 -28.20 -10.04
C HIS A 181 -8.66 -27.79 -10.92
N ASN A 182 -9.90 -28.14 -10.53
CA ASN A 182 -11.10 -27.83 -11.32
C ASN A 182 -11.30 -26.32 -11.50
N LYS A 183 -10.84 -25.49 -10.56
CA LYS A 183 -10.94 -24.03 -10.70
C LYS A 183 -10.03 -23.49 -11.80
N ILE A 184 -8.88 -24.11 -12.02
CA ILE A 184 -7.94 -23.74 -13.08
C ILE A 184 -8.52 -24.18 -14.43
N GLU A 185 -8.97 -25.43 -14.52
CA GLU A 185 -9.63 -25.96 -15.72
C GLU A 185 -10.78 -25.05 -16.16
N ILE A 186 -11.69 -24.69 -15.25
CA ILE A 186 -12.85 -23.84 -15.57
C ILE A 186 -12.42 -22.44 -16.03
N ALA A 187 -11.40 -21.85 -15.39
CA ALA A 187 -10.91 -20.53 -15.79
C ALA A 187 -10.31 -20.53 -17.20
N VAL A 188 -9.54 -21.57 -17.54
CA VAL A 188 -8.96 -21.74 -18.87
C VAL A 188 -10.03 -22.03 -19.91
N ARG A 189 -10.98 -22.94 -19.63
CA ARG A 189 -12.14 -23.22 -20.51
C ARG A 189 -12.91 -21.96 -20.88
N LYS A 190 -13.16 -21.09 -19.90
CA LYS A 190 -13.83 -19.80 -20.15
C LYS A 190 -13.07 -18.92 -21.14
N ALA A 191 -11.74 -18.91 -21.08
CA ALA A 191 -10.93 -18.15 -22.01
C ALA A 191 -11.05 -18.69 -23.44
N PHE A 192 -11.01 -20.01 -23.64
CA PHE A 192 -11.23 -20.64 -24.95
C PHE A 192 -12.64 -20.36 -25.50
N LEU A 193 -13.67 -20.58 -24.68
CA LEU A 193 -15.07 -20.38 -25.07
C LEU A 193 -15.40 -18.90 -25.36
N SER A 194 -14.72 -17.95 -24.69
CA SER A 194 -14.87 -16.52 -24.97
C SER A 194 -14.39 -16.10 -26.37
N LEU A 195 -13.56 -16.94 -27.00
CA LEU A 195 -13.03 -16.73 -28.36
C LEU A 195 -13.67 -17.69 -29.38
N GLU A 196 -14.76 -18.39 -29.00
CA GLU A 196 -15.43 -19.39 -29.84
C GLU A 196 -14.50 -20.53 -30.29
N MET A 197 -13.49 -20.85 -29.46
CA MET A 197 -12.52 -21.91 -29.72
C MET A 197 -12.86 -23.19 -28.95
N ASP A 198 -12.33 -24.32 -29.42
CA ASP A 198 -12.40 -25.59 -28.70
C ASP A 198 -11.68 -25.49 -27.35
N SER A 199 -12.37 -25.90 -26.28
CA SER A 199 -11.91 -25.85 -24.89
C SER A 199 -11.19 -27.13 -24.46
N SER A 200 -11.10 -28.15 -25.32
CA SER A 200 -10.43 -29.42 -25.02
C SER A 200 -8.99 -29.28 -24.46
N PRO A 201 -8.15 -28.32 -24.89
CA PRO A 201 -6.78 -28.17 -24.36
C PRO A 201 -6.73 -27.70 -22.89
N ALA A 202 -7.84 -27.19 -22.34
CA ALA A 202 -7.89 -26.65 -20.98
C ALA A 202 -7.56 -27.69 -19.89
N VAL A 203 -7.86 -28.98 -20.15
CA VAL A 203 -7.52 -30.07 -19.24
C VAL A 203 -6.01 -30.25 -19.13
N GLN A 204 -5.32 -30.29 -20.28
CA GLN A 204 -3.88 -30.49 -20.34
C GLN A 204 -3.13 -29.33 -19.69
N ILE A 205 -3.59 -28.10 -19.90
CA ILE A 205 -3.03 -26.90 -19.25
C ILE A 205 -3.20 -26.97 -17.73
N ALA A 206 -4.40 -27.33 -17.25
CA ALA A 206 -4.65 -27.44 -15.82
C ALA A 206 -3.83 -28.59 -15.17
N GLU A 207 -3.57 -29.67 -15.90
CA GLU A 207 -2.73 -30.79 -15.45
C GLU A 207 -1.26 -30.38 -15.39
N ALA A 208 -0.76 -29.69 -16.41
CA ALA A 208 0.60 -29.17 -16.44
C ALA A 208 0.87 -28.19 -15.28
N VAL A 209 -0.05 -27.26 -15.03
CA VAL A 209 0.06 -26.31 -13.90
C VAL A 209 0.03 -27.02 -12.55
N SER A 210 -0.86 -28.00 -12.37
CA SER A 210 -0.88 -28.83 -11.15
C SER A 210 0.41 -29.64 -10.99
N GLY A 211 0.97 -30.16 -12.08
CA GLY A 211 2.22 -30.93 -12.08
C GLY A 211 3.42 -30.08 -11.67
N MET A 212 3.56 -28.88 -12.24
CA MET A 212 4.64 -27.94 -11.87
C MET A 212 4.62 -27.59 -10.37
N ILE A 213 3.43 -27.39 -9.80
CA ILE A 213 3.29 -27.05 -8.38
C ILE A 213 3.54 -28.25 -7.47
N ALA A 214 3.20 -29.47 -7.94
CA ALA A 214 3.55 -30.69 -7.24
C ALA A 214 5.09 -30.90 -7.19
N GLU A 215 5.80 -30.56 -8.28
CA GLU A 215 7.27 -30.67 -8.35
C GLU A 215 7.99 -29.61 -7.49
N GLU A 216 7.50 -28.37 -7.46
CA GLU A 216 8.11 -27.30 -6.65
C GLU A 216 7.98 -27.53 -5.14
N ASN A 217 7.08 -28.41 -4.70
CA ASN A 217 6.84 -28.80 -3.30
C ASN A 217 6.66 -27.60 -2.33
N LYS A 218 6.08 -26.49 -2.81
CA LYS A 218 5.77 -25.30 -1.99
C LYS A 218 4.55 -25.58 -1.11
N GLN A 219 4.62 -25.19 0.17
CA GLN A 219 3.48 -25.33 1.09
C GLN A 219 2.37 -24.31 0.84
N PHE A 220 2.73 -23.09 0.42
CA PHE A 220 1.80 -22.00 0.16
C PHE A 220 2.14 -21.31 -1.16
N ILE A 221 1.11 -20.86 -1.88
CA ILE A 221 1.25 -20.09 -3.12
C ILE A 221 0.21 -18.98 -3.14
N HIS A 222 0.57 -17.77 -3.57
CA HIS A 222 -0.41 -16.71 -3.77
C HIS A 222 -1.21 -16.98 -5.05
N ILE A 223 -2.49 -16.58 -5.05
CA ILE A 223 -3.36 -16.75 -6.20
C ILE A 223 -2.86 -16.03 -7.46
N GLU A 224 -2.11 -14.93 -7.33
CA GLU A 224 -1.48 -14.26 -8.48
C GLU A 224 -0.40 -15.13 -9.13
N ASP A 225 0.39 -15.86 -8.33
CA ASP A 225 1.43 -16.75 -8.83
C ASP A 225 0.82 -17.91 -9.61
N VAL A 226 -0.30 -18.46 -9.11
CA VAL A 226 -1.08 -19.47 -9.83
C VAL A 226 -1.59 -18.93 -11.18
N GLN A 227 -2.02 -17.66 -11.22
CA GLN A 227 -2.47 -17.03 -12.46
C GLN A 227 -1.32 -16.82 -13.45
N ASN A 228 -0.15 -16.42 -12.97
CA ASN A 228 1.05 -16.27 -13.79
C ASN A 228 1.47 -17.62 -14.42
N LEU A 229 1.42 -18.71 -13.65
CA LEU A 229 1.72 -20.06 -14.16
C LEU A 229 0.74 -20.50 -15.27
N VAL A 230 -0.55 -20.15 -15.13
CA VAL A 230 -1.55 -20.43 -16.18
C VAL A 230 -1.25 -19.63 -17.45
N GLU A 231 -0.84 -18.37 -17.32
CA GLU A 231 -0.46 -17.53 -18.45
C GLU A 231 0.79 -18.05 -19.17
N GLU A 232 1.80 -18.46 -18.41
CA GLU A 232 3.03 -19.05 -18.94
C GLU A 232 2.76 -20.35 -19.69
N GLU A 233 1.93 -21.24 -19.13
CA GLU A 233 1.60 -22.51 -19.77
C GLU A 233 0.76 -22.32 -21.05
N LEU A 234 -0.18 -21.36 -21.04
CA LEU A 234 -0.94 -20.99 -22.25
C LEU A 234 -0.01 -20.46 -23.37
N MET A 235 1.01 -19.69 -23.01
CA MET A 235 2.01 -19.19 -23.97
C MET A 235 2.93 -20.31 -24.46
N LYS A 236 3.37 -21.20 -23.58
CA LYS A 236 4.26 -22.34 -23.88
C LYS A 236 3.65 -23.32 -24.87
N GLN A 237 2.34 -23.59 -24.74
CA GLN A 237 1.60 -24.46 -25.67
C GLN A 237 1.18 -23.75 -26.98
N GLY A 238 1.56 -22.48 -27.18
CA GLY A 238 1.32 -21.75 -28.42
C GLY A 238 -0.06 -21.08 -28.52
N PHE A 239 -0.87 -21.07 -27.46
CA PHE A 239 -2.20 -20.46 -27.44
C PHE A 239 -2.16 -18.95 -27.16
N PHE A 240 -1.37 -18.20 -27.95
CA PHE A 240 -1.12 -16.76 -27.72
C PHE A 240 -2.39 -15.90 -27.71
N LYS A 241 -3.37 -16.21 -28.57
CA LYS A 241 -4.65 -15.46 -28.63
C LYS A 241 -5.48 -15.65 -27.35
N VAL A 242 -5.51 -16.88 -26.82
CA VAL A 242 -6.21 -17.23 -25.59
C VAL A 242 -5.51 -16.62 -24.38
N ALA A 243 -4.16 -16.73 -24.32
CA ALA A 243 -3.34 -16.10 -23.29
C ALA A 243 -3.59 -14.58 -23.20
N ARG A 244 -3.59 -13.89 -24.35
CA ARG A 244 -3.88 -12.45 -24.41
C ARG A 244 -5.29 -12.12 -23.89
N SER A 245 -6.31 -12.89 -24.28
CA SER A 245 -7.68 -12.69 -23.80
C SER A 245 -7.78 -12.91 -22.29
N TYR A 246 -7.11 -13.94 -21.77
CA TYR A 246 -7.05 -14.26 -20.34
C TYR A 246 -6.38 -13.13 -19.53
N ILE A 247 -5.22 -12.63 -19.98
CA ILE A 247 -4.50 -11.51 -19.35
C ILE A 247 -5.36 -10.24 -19.36
N GLN A 248 -5.99 -9.92 -20.49
CA GLN A 248 -6.83 -8.74 -20.61
C GLN A 248 -8.07 -8.82 -19.71
N TYR A 249 -8.68 -10.01 -19.60
CA TYR A 249 -9.79 -10.26 -18.67
C TYR A 249 -9.36 -10.12 -17.20
N ARG A 250 -8.17 -10.65 -16.84
CA ARG A 250 -7.58 -10.53 -15.51
C ARG A 250 -7.30 -9.06 -15.13
N ALA A 251 -6.69 -8.29 -16.02
CA ALA A 251 -6.39 -6.88 -15.81
C ALA A 251 -7.68 -6.08 -15.59
N LEU A 252 -8.69 -6.26 -16.44
CA LEU A 252 -9.97 -5.56 -16.31
C LEU A 252 -10.71 -5.95 -15.01
N ARG A 253 -10.59 -7.21 -14.57
CA ARG A 253 -11.09 -7.67 -13.26
C ARG A 253 -10.32 -7.05 -12.10
N SER A 254 -9.04 -6.70 -12.25
CA SER A 254 -8.26 -6.02 -11.20
C SER A 254 -8.77 -4.59 -11.03
N THR A 255 -8.85 -3.83 -12.12
CA THR A 255 -9.33 -2.45 -12.11
C THR A 255 -10.75 -2.33 -11.55
N MET A 256 -11.69 -3.18 -11.97
CA MET A 256 -13.05 -3.13 -11.41
C MET A 256 -13.12 -3.49 -9.92
N ARG A 257 -12.14 -4.22 -9.39
CA ARG A 257 -12.08 -4.50 -7.96
C ARG A 257 -11.48 -3.35 -7.19
N GLU A 258 -10.48 -2.67 -7.75
CA GLU A 258 -10.01 -1.39 -7.22
C GLU A 258 -11.16 -0.38 -7.20
N ASP A 259 -11.97 -0.31 -8.26
CA ASP A 259 -13.17 0.52 -8.31
C ASP A 259 -14.24 0.08 -7.29
N ASP A 260 -14.58 -1.22 -7.21
CA ASP A 260 -15.53 -1.75 -6.21
C ASP A 260 -15.00 -1.54 -4.76
N GLU A 261 -13.69 -1.62 -4.52
CA GLU A 261 -13.03 -1.36 -3.23
C GLU A 261 -12.99 0.13 -2.91
N LEU A 262 -12.79 1.00 -3.90
CA LEU A 262 -12.88 2.46 -3.77
C LEU A 262 -14.32 2.91 -3.54
N GLU A 263 -15.31 2.30 -4.18
CA GLU A 263 -16.73 2.56 -3.94
C GLU A 263 -17.17 2.05 -2.57
N ALA A 264 -16.72 0.87 -2.15
CA ALA A 264 -16.96 0.35 -0.80
C ALA A 264 -16.22 1.18 0.27
N ALA A 265 -15.01 1.66 -0.03
CA ALA A 265 -14.28 2.59 0.82
C ALA A 265 -15.00 3.94 0.88
N ALA A 266 -15.54 4.46 -0.22
CA ALA A 266 -16.31 5.70 -0.27
C ALA A 266 -17.66 5.59 0.47
N GLN A 267 -18.33 4.43 0.39
CA GLN A 267 -19.54 4.14 1.17
C GLN A 267 -19.21 3.99 2.66
N ASN A 268 -18.09 3.35 3.01
CA ASN A 268 -17.57 3.35 4.37
C ASN A 268 -17.07 4.75 4.82
N GLU A 269 -16.59 5.62 3.94
CA GLU A 269 -16.18 7.01 4.22
C GLU A 269 -17.37 7.90 4.54
N LEU A 270 -18.53 7.66 3.90
CA LEU A 270 -19.79 8.33 4.25
C LEU A 270 -20.32 7.92 5.63
N GLU A 271 -20.05 6.69 6.10
CA GLU A 271 -20.35 6.25 7.47
C GLU A 271 -19.24 6.58 8.48
N SER A 272 -18.00 6.82 8.03
CA SER A 272 -16.81 7.01 8.88
C SER A 272 -16.30 8.46 8.98
N GLN A 273 -17.04 9.45 8.47
CA GLN A 273 -16.76 10.86 8.79
C GLN A 273 -16.75 11.16 10.30
N ASP A 274 -17.35 10.29 11.14
CA ASP A 274 -17.35 10.39 12.61
C ASP A 274 -16.32 9.50 13.35
N GLN A 275 -15.51 8.67 12.65
CA GLN A 275 -14.44 7.90 13.29
C GLN A 275 -13.06 8.43 12.90
N GLN A 276 -12.74 9.61 13.42
CA GLN A 276 -11.33 9.92 13.69
C GLN A 276 -10.82 8.84 14.65
N ALA A 277 -9.96 7.94 14.17
CA ALA A 277 -9.33 6.95 15.02
C ALA A 277 -8.52 7.67 16.12
N LEU A 278 -9.16 7.87 17.28
CA LEU A 278 -8.56 8.50 18.43
C LEU A 278 -7.43 7.59 18.93
N ILE A 279 -6.20 8.07 18.85
CA ILE A 279 -5.04 7.32 19.33
C ILE A 279 -4.86 7.64 20.82
N LEU A 280 -4.70 6.62 21.65
CA LEU A 280 -4.38 6.82 23.06
C LEU A 280 -2.90 7.22 23.18
N VAL A 281 -2.65 8.44 23.64
CA VAL A 281 -1.31 8.99 23.82
C VAL A 281 -0.97 9.10 25.29
N LYS A 282 0.15 8.51 25.70
CA LYS A 282 0.69 8.58 27.07
C LYS A 282 1.63 9.77 27.21
N THR A 283 1.34 10.66 28.15
CA THR A 283 2.23 11.76 28.54
C THR A 283 3.34 11.26 29.47
N THR A 284 4.40 12.06 29.61
CA THR A 284 5.52 11.80 30.54
C THR A 284 5.08 11.70 32.00
N ASP A 285 3.94 12.29 32.34
CA ASP A 285 3.40 12.36 33.70
C ASP A 285 2.52 11.14 34.04
N GLY A 286 2.42 10.17 33.13
CA GLY A 286 1.63 8.95 33.30
C GLY A 286 0.14 9.12 32.96
N ASN A 287 -0.30 10.33 32.63
CA ASN A 287 -1.66 10.58 32.15
C ASN A 287 -1.79 10.19 30.67
N SER A 288 -2.94 9.62 30.30
CA SER A 288 -3.28 9.29 28.92
C SER A 288 -4.40 10.19 28.43
N PHE A 289 -4.29 10.69 27.20
CA PHE A 289 -5.37 11.42 26.54
C PHE A 289 -5.60 10.88 25.12
N LEU A 290 -6.78 11.14 24.58
CA LEU A 290 -7.14 10.74 23.23
C LEU A 290 -6.70 11.83 22.26
N TRP A 291 -5.90 11.44 21.27
CA TRP A 291 -5.36 12.33 20.26
C TRP A 291 -6.21 12.28 18.99
N ASP A 292 -6.76 13.44 18.62
CA ASP A 292 -7.61 13.68 17.45
C ASP A 292 -6.80 14.07 16.19
N GLY A 293 -5.53 14.43 16.37
CA GLY A 293 -4.63 14.94 15.34
C GLY A 293 -4.99 16.34 14.83
N ALA A 294 -5.74 17.12 15.61
CA ALA A 294 -5.98 18.53 15.32
C ALA A 294 -4.67 19.34 15.25
N ASP A 295 -3.70 19.03 16.13
CA ASP A 295 -2.38 19.65 16.10
C ASP A 295 -1.60 19.27 14.84
N LEU A 296 -1.64 17.99 14.41
CA LEU A 296 -1.01 17.54 13.17
C LEU A 296 -1.57 18.26 11.95
N LYS A 297 -2.90 18.43 11.88
CA LYS A 297 -3.54 19.18 10.79
C LYS A 297 -3.05 20.62 10.71
N LYS A 298 -2.89 21.29 11.86
CA LYS A 298 -2.34 22.66 11.92
C LYS A 298 -0.85 22.70 11.57
N ARG A 299 -0.07 21.68 11.95
CA ARG A 299 1.35 21.55 11.56
C ARG A 299 1.52 21.35 10.06
N ILE A 300 0.65 20.54 9.44
CA ILE A 300 0.64 20.36 7.99
C ILE A 300 0.35 21.70 7.31
N ASP A 301 -0.69 22.42 7.75
CA ASP A 301 -1.03 23.74 7.19
C ASP A 301 0.15 24.72 7.30
N PHE A 302 0.81 24.78 8.46
CA PHE A 302 2.01 25.59 8.67
C PHE A 302 3.17 25.17 7.77
N ALA A 303 3.41 23.87 7.64
CA ALA A 303 4.52 23.35 6.85
C ALA A 303 4.31 23.54 5.34
N MET A 304 3.07 23.54 4.86
CA MET A 304 2.71 23.75 3.45
C MET A 304 2.78 25.21 2.98
N LEU A 305 2.89 26.19 3.87
CA LEU A 305 2.83 27.62 3.52
C LEU A 305 3.82 28.00 2.40
N GLY A 306 3.29 28.39 1.23
CA GLY A 306 4.09 28.83 0.09
C GLY A 306 4.96 27.75 -0.56
N LEU A 307 4.63 26.47 -0.38
CA LEU A 307 5.23 25.35 -1.11
C LEU A 307 4.24 24.80 -2.14
N ASP A 308 4.77 24.33 -3.27
CA ASP A 308 4.00 23.63 -4.30
C ASP A 308 4.31 22.14 -4.20
N LEU A 309 3.49 21.40 -3.45
CA LEU A 309 3.74 19.99 -3.14
C LEU A 309 2.96 19.07 -4.10
N CYS A 310 3.57 17.95 -4.46
CA CYS A 310 2.97 16.96 -5.35
C CYS A 310 1.84 16.12 -4.71
N LEU A 311 1.59 16.28 -3.40
CA LEU A 311 0.53 15.58 -2.67
C LEU A 311 -0.48 16.56 -2.08
N THR A 312 -1.74 16.13 -2.03
CA THR A 312 -2.81 16.86 -1.35
C THR A 312 -2.65 16.81 0.17
N ARG A 313 -3.30 17.75 0.87
CA ARG A 313 -3.32 17.80 2.33
C ARG A 313 -3.75 16.46 2.97
N ALA A 314 -4.76 15.81 2.40
CA ALA A 314 -5.30 14.56 2.94
C ALA A 314 -4.30 13.40 2.78
N GLU A 315 -3.62 13.32 1.63
CA GLU A 315 -2.59 12.30 1.39
C GLU A 315 -1.38 12.49 2.31
N ILE A 316 -0.95 13.75 2.54
CA ILE A 316 0.12 14.06 3.49
C ILE A 316 -0.30 13.64 4.91
N GLU A 317 -1.52 13.95 5.34
CA GLU A 317 -2.03 13.55 6.65
C GLU A 317 -2.04 12.02 6.80
N MET A 318 -2.49 11.30 5.79
CA MET A 318 -2.50 9.83 5.78
C MET A 318 -1.08 9.26 5.90
N GLU A 319 -0.11 9.79 5.15
CA GLU A 319 1.29 9.34 5.22
C GLU A 319 1.95 9.72 6.55
N LEU A 320 1.62 10.87 7.14
CA LEU A 320 2.16 11.26 8.45
C LEU A 320 1.58 10.44 9.61
N ARG A 321 0.33 9.99 9.50
CA ARG A 321 -0.31 9.09 10.47
C ARG A 321 0.07 7.63 10.27
N ARG A 322 0.79 7.30 9.19
CA ARG A 322 1.25 5.93 8.91
C ARG A 322 2.14 5.44 10.04
N SER A 323 1.96 4.19 10.46
CA SER A 323 2.76 3.57 11.53
C SER A 323 2.51 4.13 12.94
N LEU A 324 1.43 4.90 13.16
CA LEU A 324 0.98 5.23 14.51
C LEU A 324 0.23 4.04 15.12
N ASN A 325 0.68 3.59 16.28
CA ASN A 325 0.05 2.51 17.04
C ASN A 325 -0.93 3.09 18.08
N SER A 326 -1.89 2.28 18.52
CA SER A 326 -2.93 2.68 19.48
C SER A 326 -2.42 2.96 20.90
N ASP A 327 -1.17 2.64 21.21
CA ASP A 327 -0.53 2.90 22.50
C ASP A 327 0.88 3.48 22.27
N ILE A 328 0.96 4.80 22.13
CA ILE A 328 2.20 5.53 21.82
C ILE A 328 2.48 6.61 22.86
N THR A 329 3.75 6.81 23.19
CA THR A 329 4.16 7.93 24.04
C THR A 329 4.13 9.24 23.26
N LEU A 330 3.94 10.37 23.93
CA LEU A 330 4.00 11.69 23.27
C LEU A 330 5.35 11.93 22.57
N GLU A 331 6.46 11.46 23.14
CA GLU A 331 7.77 11.57 22.50
C GLU A 331 7.88 10.73 21.23
N ASP A 332 7.36 9.49 21.25
CA ASP A 332 7.43 8.60 20.10
C ASP A 332 6.44 9.00 19.01
N LEU A 333 5.31 9.63 19.38
CA LEU A 333 4.40 10.29 18.44
C LEU A 333 5.14 11.37 17.65
N LYS A 334 5.85 12.27 18.34
CA LYS A 334 6.64 13.33 17.71
C LYS A 334 7.72 12.76 16.79
N LYS A 335 8.47 11.78 17.26
CA LYS A 335 9.54 11.11 16.47
C LYS A 335 8.96 10.44 15.23
N THR A 336 7.85 9.72 15.36
CA THR A 336 7.20 9.03 14.24
C THR A 336 6.71 10.02 13.19
N VAL A 337 6.05 11.11 13.61
CA VAL A 337 5.61 12.17 12.67
C VAL A 337 6.79 12.78 11.92
N ILE A 338 7.90 13.10 12.61
CA ILE A 338 9.11 13.64 11.97
C ILE A 338 9.72 12.62 10.99
N LEU A 339 9.77 11.34 11.38
CA LEU A 339 10.31 10.28 10.54
C LEU A 339 9.48 10.09 9.27
N ASN A 340 8.16 10.09 9.38
CA ASN A 340 7.25 10.03 8.24
C ASN A 340 7.36 11.27 7.35
N ALA A 341 7.52 12.46 7.92
CA ALA A 341 7.77 13.66 7.12
C ALA A 341 9.08 13.54 6.32
N LYS A 342 10.11 12.92 6.89
CA LYS A 342 11.40 12.70 6.23
C LYS A 342 11.30 11.71 5.06
N THR A 343 10.45 10.68 5.14
CA THR A 343 10.29 9.74 4.02
C THR A 343 9.68 10.40 2.78
N LEU A 344 8.83 11.43 2.97
CA LEU A 344 8.24 12.20 1.88
C LEU A 344 9.28 12.99 1.05
N MET A 345 10.46 13.27 1.60
CA MET A 345 11.57 13.92 0.87
C MET A 345 12.04 13.12 -0.36
N GLN A 346 11.72 11.83 -0.43
CA GLN A 346 12.03 11.01 -1.61
C GLN A 346 11.05 11.25 -2.77
N LYS A 347 9.84 11.77 -2.49
CA LYS A 347 8.80 12.04 -3.50
C LYS A 347 9.02 13.39 -4.18
N ASP A 348 9.41 14.41 -3.42
CA ASP A 348 9.64 15.77 -3.92
C ASP A 348 10.73 16.49 -3.12
N ALA A 349 11.47 17.39 -3.76
CA ALA A 349 12.49 18.20 -3.12
C ALA A 349 11.91 19.22 -2.13
N ASP A 350 10.72 19.78 -2.40
CA ASP A 350 10.06 20.74 -1.51
C ASP A 350 9.62 20.10 -0.18
N PHE A 351 9.48 18.76 -0.14
CA PHE A 351 9.29 18.05 1.12
C PHE A 351 10.48 18.19 2.07
N ALA A 352 11.68 18.57 1.60
CA ALA A 352 12.81 18.89 2.48
C ALA A 352 12.52 20.09 3.38
N LYS A 353 11.88 21.14 2.85
CA LYS A 353 11.42 22.30 3.61
C LYS A 353 10.19 21.98 4.43
N PHE A 354 9.24 21.21 3.88
CA PHE A 354 8.08 20.74 4.63
C PHE A 354 8.50 20.01 5.92
N ALA A 355 9.39 19.01 5.81
CA ALA A 355 9.88 18.25 6.95
C ALA A 355 10.65 19.15 7.95
N ALA A 356 11.41 20.12 7.45
CA ALA A 356 12.08 21.12 8.28
C ALA A 356 11.09 21.93 9.13
N ARG A 357 9.99 22.37 8.53
CA ARG A 357 8.95 23.17 9.19
C ARG A 357 8.16 22.36 10.22
N VAL A 358 7.91 21.08 9.94
CA VAL A 358 7.36 20.15 10.93
C VAL A 358 8.31 20.06 12.14
N LEU A 359 9.61 19.84 11.92
CA LEU A 359 10.60 19.82 13.00
C LEU A 359 10.68 21.16 13.76
N LEU A 360 10.68 22.29 13.06
CA LEU A 360 10.68 23.63 13.66
C LEU A 360 9.49 23.84 14.60
N SER A 361 8.30 23.36 14.23
CA SER A 361 7.11 23.48 15.10
C SER A 361 7.32 22.82 16.46
N TYR A 362 7.99 21.65 16.51
CA TYR A 362 8.33 20.99 17.77
C TYR A 362 9.46 21.70 18.53
N ILE A 363 10.43 22.27 17.83
CA ILE A 363 11.50 23.08 18.46
C ILE A 363 10.90 24.34 19.12
N TYR A 364 9.95 24.99 18.46
CA TYR A 364 9.26 26.17 19.00
C TYR A 364 8.44 25.83 20.24
N GLU A 365 7.74 24.69 20.25
CA GLU A 365 7.05 24.17 21.43
C GLU A 365 7.99 23.92 22.60
N GLU A 366 9.11 23.24 22.35
CA GLU A 366 10.09 22.94 23.38
C GLU A 366 10.68 24.23 23.97
N VAL A 367 11.21 25.10 23.11
CA VAL A 367 12.06 26.23 23.54
C VAL A 367 11.23 27.44 23.98
N LEU A 368 10.20 27.80 23.20
CA LEU A 368 9.41 29.01 23.43
C LEU A 368 8.20 28.75 24.35
N GLY A 369 7.72 27.50 24.38
CA GLY A 369 6.41 27.17 24.98
C GLY A 369 5.24 27.67 24.13
N TRP A 370 5.48 27.91 22.83
CA TRP A 370 4.47 28.26 21.83
C TRP A 370 3.70 27.00 21.42
N ASP A 371 2.39 27.07 21.35
CA ASP A 371 1.54 25.95 20.93
C ASP A 371 0.81 26.29 19.62
N ILE A 372 0.92 25.40 18.63
CA ILE A 372 0.38 25.64 17.28
C ILE A 372 -1.15 25.71 17.24
N VAL A 373 -1.84 25.04 18.17
CA VAL A 373 -3.30 25.00 18.25
C VAL A 373 -3.83 26.19 19.03
N ARG A 374 -3.20 26.52 20.17
CA ARG A 374 -3.64 27.59 21.08
C ARG A 374 -3.22 28.98 20.59
N ASP A 375 -1.95 29.15 20.22
CA ASP A 375 -1.35 30.47 20.03
C ASP A 375 -1.37 30.91 18.56
N GLY A 376 -1.29 29.95 17.62
CA GLY A 376 -1.27 30.20 16.19
C GLY A 376 0.01 30.88 15.69
N ILE A 377 0.14 31.04 14.37
CA ILE A 377 1.38 31.49 13.72
C ILE A 377 1.67 32.97 13.99
N ASP A 378 0.63 33.82 14.09
CA ASP A 378 0.78 35.26 14.24
C ASP A 378 1.51 35.66 15.53
N GLN A 379 1.36 34.87 16.60
CA GLN A 379 2.01 35.11 17.89
C GLN A 379 3.46 34.63 17.94
N LEU A 380 3.93 33.88 16.93
CA LEU A 380 5.26 33.26 16.97
C LEU A 380 6.39 34.30 17.14
N ARG A 381 6.26 35.47 16.51
CA ARG A 381 7.23 36.58 16.65
C ARG A 381 7.31 37.10 18.08
N GLU A 382 6.16 37.27 18.73
CA GLU A 382 6.11 37.76 20.11
C GLU A 382 6.69 36.73 21.09
N PHE A 383 6.43 35.43 20.87
CA PHE A 383 7.05 34.35 21.65
C PHE A 383 8.57 34.33 21.52
N HIS A 384 9.13 34.60 20.33
CA HIS A 384 10.57 34.77 20.14
C HIS A 384 11.10 35.97 20.92
N ARG A 385 10.45 37.13 20.80
CA ARG A 385 10.84 38.38 21.49
C ARG A 385 10.89 38.18 23.00
N ARG A 386 9.81 37.68 23.59
CA ARG A 386 9.69 37.42 25.04
C ARG A 386 10.71 36.40 25.54
N THR A 387 10.91 35.33 24.78
CA THR A 387 11.77 34.21 25.20
C THR A 387 13.25 34.55 25.06
N PHE A 388 13.64 35.41 24.11
CA PHE A 388 15.03 35.81 23.89
C PHE A 388 15.68 36.36 25.16
N ARG A 389 15.07 37.34 25.82
CA ARG A 389 15.58 37.95 27.06
C ARG A 389 15.67 36.92 28.20
N ARG A 390 14.62 36.11 28.37
CA ARG A 390 14.55 35.07 29.41
C ARG A 390 15.65 34.04 29.22
N ASN A 391 15.84 33.54 28.00
CA ASN A 391 16.79 32.47 27.72
C ASN A 391 18.24 32.96 27.78
N LEU A 392 18.52 34.21 27.39
CA LEU A 392 19.83 34.83 27.62
C LEU A 392 20.15 34.93 29.12
N ALA A 393 19.21 35.44 29.93
CA ALA A 393 19.40 35.52 31.38
C ALA A 393 19.65 34.13 32.00
N ARG A 394 18.84 33.14 31.60
CA ARG A 394 19.02 31.75 32.04
C ARG A 394 20.37 31.19 31.61
N GLY A 395 20.79 31.41 30.37
CA GLY A 395 22.07 30.90 29.87
C GLY A 395 23.28 31.54 30.55
N VAL A 396 23.18 32.79 31.01
CA VAL A 396 24.18 33.43 31.89
C VAL A 396 24.17 32.79 33.28
N GLU A 397 22.98 32.55 33.86
CA GLU A 397 22.82 31.90 35.18
C GLU A 397 23.46 30.50 35.23
N ILE A 398 23.41 29.75 34.13
CA ILE A 398 23.98 28.39 34.05
C ILE A 398 25.41 28.36 33.48
N ASP A 399 26.10 29.51 33.40
CA ASP A 399 27.47 29.65 32.88
C ASP A 399 27.65 29.14 31.43
N ARG A 400 26.60 29.24 30.61
CA ARG A 400 26.66 28.89 29.18
C ARG A 400 26.84 30.09 28.28
N TYR A 401 26.42 31.27 28.71
CA TYR A 401 26.60 32.53 28.00
C TYR A 401 27.54 33.48 28.72
N ASN A 402 28.17 34.35 27.95
CA ASN A 402 28.96 35.44 28.49
C ASN A 402 28.04 36.52 29.09
N PRO A 403 28.21 36.92 30.37
CA PRO A 403 27.39 37.96 31.01
C PRO A 403 27.35 39.30 30.26
N ARG A 404 28.39 39.62 29.48
CA ARG A 404 28.47 40.83 28.68
C ARG A 404 27.38 40.92 27.61
N LEU A 405 26.79 39.79 27.20
CA LEU A 405 25.66 39.79 26.26
C LEU A 405 24.43 40.54 26.81
N LEU A 406 24.27 40.65 28.13
CA LEU A 406 23.16 41.36 28.76
C LEU A 406 23.35 42.89 28.79
N GLN A 407 24.51 43.39 28.36
CA GLN A 407 24.82 44.83 28.32
C GLN A 407 24.25 45.54 27.09
N PHE A 408 23.90 44.77 26.05
CA PHE A 408 23.28 45.30 24.83
C PHE A 408 21.80 45.65 25.03
N ASP A 409 21.27 46.48 24.13
CA ASP A 409 19.82 46.73 24.05
C ASP A 409 19.09 45.48 23.51
N LEU A 410 18.67 44.61 24.43
CA LEU A 410 17.99 43.36 24.10
C LEU A 410 16.62 43.58 23.45
N ASP A 411 15.93 44.68 23.74
CA ASP A 411 14.61 44.94 23.17
C ASP A 411 14.74 45.30 21.68
N LYS A 412 15.71 46.16 21.34
CA LYS A 412 16.05 46.49 19.95
C LYS A 412 16.49 45.26 19.15
N LEU A 413 17.28 44.38 19.75
CA LEU A 413 17.71 43.13 19.11
C LEU A 413 16.55 42.13 18.96
N ALA A 414 15.69 42.02 19.97
CA ALA A 414 14.52 41.15 19.92
C ALA A 414 13.52 41.59 18.83
N ASP A 415 13.36 42.89 18.63
CA ASP A 415 12.50 43.46 17.58
C ASP A 415 12.99 43.14 16.16
N ALA A 416 14.30 42.92 15.99
CA ALA A 416 14.90 42.53 14.72
C ALA A 416 14.68 41.05 14.35
N LEU A 417 14.25 40.21 15.31
CA LEU A 417 14.01 38.79 15.07
C LEU A 417 12.88 38.57 14.07
N ASP A 418 13.12 37.67 13.12
CA ASP A 418 12.20 37.32 12.05
C ASP A 418 12.09 35.78 11.90
N PRO A 419 11.11 35.16 12.59
CA PRO A 419 10.90 33.71 12.54
C PRO A 419 10.55 33.17 11.16
N ALA A 420 10.00 33.99 10.26
CA ALA A 420 9.63 33.52 8.92
C ALA A 420 10.85 33.05 8.12
N ALA A 421 12.03 33.62 8.40
CA ALA A 421 13.26 33.20 7.76
C ALA A 421 13.72 31.78 8.14
N ASP A 422 13.22 31.19 9.23
CA ASP A 422 13.49 29.78 9.55
C ASP A 422 12.83 28.83 8.54
N LEU A 423 11.72 29.23 7.93
CA LEU A 423 10.91 28.39 7.01
C LEU A 423 11.62 28.05 5.69
N ASP A 424 12.72 28.75 5.41
CA ASP A 424 13.57 28.54 4.24
C ASP A 424 14.68 27.49 4.51
N PHE A 425 14.82 26.98 5.73
CA PHE A 425 15.77 25.88 5.99
C PHE A 425 15.23 24.55 5.48
N ASP A 426 16.13 23.73 4.95
CA ASP A 426 15.86 22.31 4.71
C ASP A 426 16.02 21.51 6.00
N PHE A 427 15.43 20.31 6.01
CA PHE A 427 15.40 19.42 7.17
C PHE A 427 16.79 19.17 7.76
N LEU A 428 17.79 18.87 6.91
CA LEU A 428 19.16 18.63 7.35
C LEU A 428 19.76 19.84 8.08
N GLY A 429 19.44 21.06 7.62
CA GLY A 429 19.92 22.30 8.23
C GLY A 429 19.36 22.47 9.64
N VAL A 430 18.03 22.35 9.80
CA VAL A 430 17.37 22.44 11.11
C VAL A 430 17.85 21.34 12.05
N GLN A 431 17.91 20.10 11.57
CA GLN A 431 18.39 18.94 12.34
C GLN A 431 19.83 19.15 12.83
N THR A 432 20.72 19.63 11.95
CA THR A 432 22.13 19.91 12.31
C THR A 432 22.24 20.98 13.37
N LEU A 433 21.47 22.07 13.26
CA LEU A 433 21.41 23.10 14.29
C LEU A 433 20.95 22.50 15.62
N TYR A 434 19.83 21.79 15.62
CA TYR A 434 19.22 21.21 16.82
C TYR A 434 20.10 20.19 17.53
N ASP A 435 20.78 19.31 16.79
CA ASP A 435 21.60 18.25 17.34
C ASP A 435 22.93 18.76 17.91
N ARG A 436 23.53 19.77 17.26
CA ARG A 436 24.93 20.16 17.53
C ARG A 436 25.13 21.59 18.01
N TYR A 437 24.35 22.56 17.56
CA TYR A 437 24.66 23.98 17.75
C TYR A 437 23.79 24.69 18.78
N LEU A 438 22.51 24.33 18.87
CA LEU A 438 21.59 24.96 19.82
C LEU A 438 22.02 24.63 21.25
N ILE A 439 22.12 25.67 22.09
CA ILE A 439 22.58 25.51 23.47
C ILE A 439 21.54 24.74 24.28
N VAL A 440 22.05 23.82 25.12
CA VAL A 440 21.25 22.92 25.95
C VAL A 440 21.45 23.28 27.43
N ASP A 441 20.34 23.51 28.13
CA ASP A 441 20.30 23.51 29.58
C ASP A 441 20.39 22.05 30.09
N LYS A 442 21.55 21.70 30.63
CA LYS A 442 21.83 20.39 31.24
C LYS A 442 21.61 20.39 32.76
N LYS A 443 21.21 21.52 33.36
CA LYS A 443 20.92 21.64 34.80
C LYS A 443 19.50 21.16 35.11
N VAL A 444 18.61 21.16 34.12
CA VAL A 444 17.24 20.63 34.22
C VAL A 444 17.17 19.23 33.63
N LYS A 445 16.35 18.35 34.21
CA LYS A 445 16.02 17.03 33.67
C LYS A 445 14.52 16.96 33.32
N PRO A 446 14.15 16.51 32.11
CA PRO A 446 15.02 16.21 30.97
C PRO A 446 15.77 17.47 30.48
N ASN A 447 16.92 17.24 29.82
CA ASN A 447 17.71 18.34 29.25
C ASN A 447 16.85 19.12 28.25
N LYS A 448 16.95 20.45 28.27
CA LYS A 448 16.08 21.32 27.47
C LYS A 448 16.88 22.23 26.56
N ARG A 449 16.44 22.42 25.31
CA ARG A 449 17.03 23.43 24.42
C ARG A 449 16.68 24.85 24.89
N LEU A 450 17.68 25.74 24.86
CA LEU A 450 17.53 27.16 25.17
C LEU A 450 17.37 28.04 23.94
N GLU A 451 17.58 27.50 22.74
CA GLU A 451 17.66 28.30 21.51
C GLU A 451 16.76 27.73 20.43
N THR A 452 16.08 28.61 19.72
CA THR A 452 15.59 28.34 18.36
C THR A 452 16.65 28.81 17.36
N PRO A 453 16.55 28.47 16.06
CA PRO A 453 17.54 28.92 15.07
C PRO A 453 17.71 30.45 15.04
N GLN A 454 16.62 31.23 15.14
CA GLN A 454 16.71 32.69 15.21
C GLN A 454 17.48 33.20 16.44
N LEU A 455 17.24 32.61 17.62
CA LEU A 455 17.97 33.01 18.84
C LEU A 455 19.45 32.63 18.74
N PHE A 456 19.75 31.49 18.11
CA PHE A 456 21.11 31.04 17.82
C PHE A 456 21.86 32.04 16.93
N TRP A 457 21.28 32.45 15.80
CA TRP A 457 21.92 33.41 14.90
C TRP A 457 22.12 34.78 15.56
N MET A 458 21.16 35.21 16.38
CA MET A 458 21.28 36.44 17.16
C MET A 458 22.40 36.34 18.19
N ARG A 459 22.50 35.24 18.96
CA ARG A 459 23.61 35.02 19.91
C ARG A 459 24.96 35.11 19.21
N VAL A 460 25.12 34.43 18.07
CA VAL A 460 26.40 34.43 17.36
C VAL A 460 26.76 35.85 16.94
N ALA A 461 25.81 36.60 16.37
CA ALA A 461 26.02 37.99 16.00
C ALA A 461 26.40 38.86 17.21
N MET A 462 25.67 38.74 18.33
CA MET A 462 26.01 39.45 19.57
C MET A 462 27.42 39.08 20.08
N GLY A 463 27.76 37.79 20.05
CA GLY A 463 29.04 37.26 20.50
C GLY A 463 30.24 37.84 19.76
N LEU A 464 30.10 38.05 18.45
CA LEU A 464 31.13 38.66 17.61
C LEU A 464 31.33 40.16 17.89
N ASN A 465 30.33 40.84 18.49
CA ASN A 465 30.36 42.27 18.74
C ASN A 465 30.50 42.63 20.23
N ILE A 466 30.82 41.69 21.13
CA ILE A 466 31.02 41.94 22.58
C ILE A 466 32.07 43.05 22.86
N GLY A 467 33.06 43.21 21.97
CA GLY A 467 34.12 44.21 22.10
C GLY A 467 33.83 45.56 21.43
N GLU A 468 32.70 45.70 20.74
CA GLU A 468 32.36 46.93 20.02
C GLU A 468 31.66 47.93 20.93
N ASN A 469 32.15 49.17 20.96
CA ASN A 469 31.64 50.22 21.85
C ASN A 469 30.69 51.21 21.13
N GLU A 470 30.77 51.30 19.80
CA GLU A 470 29.98 52.25 18.99
C GLU A 470 29.07 51.50 18.03
N ASN A 471 27.77 51.83 18.05
CA ASN A 471 26.73 51.26 17.18
C ASN A 471 26.72 49.72 17.16
N ALA A 472 27.01 49.10 18.31
CA ALA A 472 27.14 47.66 18.41
C ALA A 472 25.86 46.93 17.97
N GLU A 473 24.68 47.40 18.39
CA GLU A 473 23.40 46.80 18.03
C GLU A 473 23.13 46.85 16.52
N GLU A 474 23.52 47.94 15.84
CA GLU A 474 23.34 48.07 14.39
C GLU A 474 24.24 47.09 13.63
N ARG A 475 25.47 46.89 14.10
CA ARG A 475 26.40 45.90 13.55
C ARG A 475 25.91 44.47 13.80
N ILE A 476 25.41 44.18 15.00
CA ILE A 476 24.80 42.90 15.37
C ILE A 476 23.62 42.60 14.43
N ILE A 477 22.70 43.55 14.27
CA ILE A 477 21.55 43.42 13.37
C ILE A 477 22.01 43.23 11.92
N GLY A 478 23.07 43.92 11.49
CA GLY A 478 23.68 43.75 10.18
C GLY A 478 24.19 42.32 9.93
N ILE A 479 24.96 41.77 10.86
CA ILE A 479 25.48 40.39 10.80
C ILE A 479 24.33 39.38 10.86
N TYR A 480 23.39 39.58 11.78
CA TYR A 480 22.19 38.76 11.89
C TYR A 480 21.39 38.72 10.58
N LYS A 481 21.22 39.85 9.88
CA LYS A 481 20.58 39.89 8.55
C LYS A 481 21.33 39.07 7.51
N MET A 482 22.67 39.05 7.56
CA MET A 482 23.47 38.22 6.64
C MET A 482 23.31 36.72 6.93
N TYR A 483 23.31 36.30 8.19
CA TYR A 483 23.04 34.92 8.59
C TYR A 483 21.62 34.49 8.22
N LYS A 484 20.63 35.30 8.61
CA LYS A 484 19.21 35.07 8.32
C LYS A 484 18.95 34.96 6.82
N GLY A 485 19.56 35.84 6.03
CA GLY A 485 19.46 35.83 4.57
C GLY A 485 20.33 34.77 3.89
N ARG A 486 21.04 33.92 4.64
CA ARG A 486 21.94 32.85 4.15
C ARG A 486 23.02 33.35 3.18
N ARG A 487 23.38 34.64 3.27
CA ARG A 487 24.42 35.26 2.43
C ARG A 487 25.82 35.01 2.97
N PHE A 488 25.90 34.62 4.24
CA PHE A 488 27.14 34.42 4.96
C PHE A 488 26.94 33.34 6.02
N CYS A 489 27.95 32.52 6.26
CA CYS A 489 27.98 31.53 7.32
C CYS A 489 29.38 31.50 7.91
N SER A 490 29.49 31.61 9.24
CA SER A 490 30.77 31.50 9.92
C SER A 490 31.23 30.05 10.05
N SER A 491 32.51 29.86 10.36
CA SER A 491 33.05 28.53 10.62
C SER A 491 32.41 27.89 11.86
N THR A 492 32.41 26.57 11.91
CA THR A 492 31.92 25.77 13.04
C THR A 492 32.37 26.27 14.43
N PRO A 493 33.67 26.53 14.71
CA PRO A 493 34.09 27.01 16.03
C PRO A 493 33.49 28.37 16.38
N THR A 494 33.33 29.27 15.41
CA THR A 494 32.66 30.55 15.62
C THR A 494 31.20 30.35 15.97
N LEU A 495 30.46 29.55 15.18
CA LEU A 495 29.04 29.27 15.43
C LEU A 495 28.79 28.61 16.79
N PHE A 496 29.65 27.68 17.18
CA PHE A 496 29.52 26.91 18.41
C PHE A 496 29.87 27.74 19.66
N ASN A 497 30.95 28.54 19.60
CA ASN A 497 31.51 29.20 20.79
C ASN A 497 31.14 30.68 20.94
N SER A 498 30.66 31.36 19.89
CA SER A 498 30.32 32.79 19.99
C SER A 498 29.26 33.07 21.04
N GLY A 499 29.53 34.05 21.90
CA GLY A 499 28.62 34.45 22.98
C GLY A 499 28.67 33.53 24.20
N THR A 500 29.57 32.55 24.25
CA THR A 500 29.79 31.68 25.43
C THR A 500 30.96 32.20 26.29
N LEU A 501 31.10 31.68 27.51
CA LEU A 501 32.19 32.07 28.43
C LEU A 501 33.59 31.83 27.84
N HIS A 502 33.78 30.72 27.13
CA HIS A 502 35.04 30.39 26.46
C HIS A 502 34.86 30.44 24.94
N SER A 503 34.89 31.67 24.40
CA SER A 503 34.68 31.95 22.98
C SER A 503 35.91 31.61 22.12
N GLN A 504 36.23 30.32 21.94
CA GLN A 504 37.26 29.87 21.00
C GLN A 504 36.71 29.89 19.56
N LEU A 505 36.86 31.01 18.87
CA LEU A 505 36.23 31.26 17.56
C LEU A 505 36.99 30.66 16.38
N SER A 506 38.27 30.37 16.56
CA SER A 506 39.16 29.77 15.57
C SER A 506 39.65 28.41 16.06
N SER A 507 39.76 27.46 15.15
CA SER A 507 40.23 26.11 15.45
C SER A 507 41.31 25.61 14.49
N CYS A 508 41.83 26.43 13.57
CA CYS A 508 42.88 26.01 12.64
C CYS A 508 44.18 26.75 12.99
N TYR A 509 45.24 26.01 13.27
CA TYR A 509 46.53 26.56 13.66
C TYR A 509 47.66 26.01 12.81
N LEU A 510 48.66 26.86 12.56
CA LEU A 510 49.90 26.51 11.89
C LEU A 510 51.05 26.69 12.88
N TYR A 511 51.95 25.73 12.92
CA TYR A 511 53.14 25.79 13.77
C TYR A 511 54.37 25.28 13.02
N LYS A 512 55.55 25.74 13.49
CA LYS A 512 56.85 25.29 13.00
C LYS A 512 57.66 24.79 14.19
N VAL A 513 58.24 23.60 14.03
CA VAL A 513 59.17 23.00 14.99
C VAL A 513 60.59 23.26 14.49
N ASP A 514 61.34 24.04 15.26
CA ASP A 514 62.79 24.22 15.05
C ASP A 514 63.57 22.98 15.54
N ASP A 515 64.78 22.78 15.00
CA ASP A 515 65.67 21.64 15.31
C ASP A 515 66.35 21.78 16.69
N SER A 516 65.52 21.73 17.75
CA SER A 516 65.95 21.71 19.14
C SER A 516 64.99 20.84 19.96
N ILE A 517 65.50 20.15 20.98
CA ILE A 517 64.68 19.28 21.85
C ILE A 517 63.59 20.11 22.54
N GLU A 518 63.91 21.33 22.96
CA GLU A 518 62.96 22.25 23.58
C GLU A 518 61.82 22.59 22.63
N SER A 519 62.13 22.93 21.38
CA SER A 519 61.13 23.22 20.35
C SER A 519 60.26 22.00 20.03
N ILE A 520 60.86 20.82 19.90
CA ILE A 520 60.13 19.56 19.70
C ILE A 520 59.15 19.30 20.85
N MET A 521 59.61 19.39 22.09
CA MET A 521 58.78 19.07 23.26
C MET A 521 57.74 20.15 23.56
N ILE A 522 58.07 21.43 23.42
CA ILE A 522 57.16 22.53 23.73
C ILE A 522 56.21 22.77 22.56
N ARG A 523 56.72 23.13 21.37
CA ARG A 523 55.88 23.48 20.22
C ARG A 523 55.30 22.25 19.54
N GLY A 524 56.11 21.21 19.35
CA GLY A 524 55.70 20.00 18.66
C GLY A 524 54.72 19.13 19.45
N ILE A 525 54.79 19.15 20.79
CA ILE A 525 53.98 18.27 21.64
C ILE A 525 53.07 19.06 22.59
N ALA A 526 53.61 19.88 23.49
CA ALA A 526 52.82 20.52 24.54
C ALA A 526 51.79 21.53 24.00
N GLU A 527 52.21 22.46 23.14
CA GLU A 527 51.31 23.46 22.52
C GLU A 527 50.23 22.77 21.68
N ASN A 528 50.60 21.74 20.92
CA ASN A 528 49.65 20.95 20.13
C ASN A 528 48.61 20.24 21.00
N ALA A 529 48.99 19.73 22.16
CA ALA A 529 48.05 19.17 23.12
C ALA A 529 47.08 20.23 23.66
N PHE A 530 47.57 21.45 23.97
CA PHE A 530 46.72 22.56 24.40
C PHE A 530 45.75 23.03 23.30
N LEU A 531 46.21 23.15 22.06
CA LEU A 531 45.38 23.57 20.93
C LEU A 531 44.34 22.50 20.54
N SER A 532 44.69 21.22 20.66
CA SER A 532 43.78 20.10 20.39
C SER A 532 42.72 19.88 21.47
N LYS A 533 42.94 20.39 22.70
CA LYS A 533 42.02 20.25 23.85
C LYS A 533 40.57 20.63 23.52
N TRP A 534 40.37 21.57 22.59
CA TRP A 534 39.08 22.07 22.17
C TRP A 534 38.83 21.85 20.68
N ALA A 535 39.30 20.69 20.16
CA ALA A 535 39.15 20.27 18.77
C ALA A 535 39.83 21.21 17.74
N GLY A 536 40.98 21.78 18.10
CA GLY A 536 41.84 22.49 17.15
C GLY A 536 42.48 21.54 16.12
N GLY A 537 42.35 21.86 14.83
CA GLY A 537 43.12 21.27 13.74
C GLY A 537 44.49 21.94 13.61
N LEU A 538 45.52 21.12 13.38
CA LEU A 538 46.92 21.52 13.45
C LEU A 538 47.65 21.18 12.15
N GLY A 539 48.34 22.17 11.57
CA GLY A 539 49.27 21.98 10.46
C GLY A 539 50.69 22.31 10.92
N GLY A 540 51.56 21.30 10.99
CA GLY A 540 52.92 21.45 11.50
C GLY A 540 53.99 21.33 10.42
N SER A 541 54.93 22.26 10.40
CA SER A 541 56.20 22.11 9.66
C SER A 541 57.26 21.50 10.57
N TRP A 542 57.77 20.33 10.17
CA TRP A 542 58.85 19.57 10.84
C TRP A 542 60.11 19.46 9.98
N THR A 543 60.12 20.12 8.82
CA THR A 543 61.32 20.32 7.99
C THR A 543 62.26 21.28 8.68
#